data_AF-A0A8H3C6M3-F1
#
_entry.id   AF-A0A8H3C6M3-F1
#
_cell.length_a   1.000
_cell.length_b   1.000
_cell.length_c   1.000
_cell.angle_alpha   90.00
_cell.angle_beta   90.00
_cell.angle_gamma   90.00
#
_symmetry.space_group_name_H-M   'P 1'
#
loop_
_entity.id
_entity.type
_entity.pdbx_description
1 polymer ?
#
loop_
_entity_poly.entity_id
_entity_poly.type
_entity_poly.pdbx_seq_one_letter_code
_entity_poly.pdbx_strand_id
1 'polypeptide(L)'
;MKNSVSTIINAYAHSKNKNQTIEFITNINIPKDCTTILCRDFNPHHLEWAIPGSKWEKACPNAMERLFNNFSEYNDLHLFNDPSLPTHFILNHPESNTIIDLTFLNSQAIDAWEDFNWEVEPQESSKSLGSNHAAITWTIRPHNPAKSDGVMEPSPRYTINASCQDKWTSRYMQSSKMKIYLKPLPWLKMQTESRGNPICYVKCHQAHNEEA
;
A
#
# COMPACT_ATOMS: atom_id res chain seq x y z
N MET A 1 20.21 -12.82 -18.53
CA MET A 1 18.85 -13.02 -17.99
C MET A 1 18.22 -11.66 -17.74
N LYS A 2 16.92 -11.48 -17.99
CA LYS A 2 16.20 -10.24 -17.67
C LYS A 2 15.71 -10.33 -16.23
N ASN A 3 16.00 -9.33 -15.41
CA ASN A 3 15.44 -9.22 -14.07
C ASN A 3 13.92 -9.05 -14.18
N SER A 4 13.15 -9.78 -13.38
CA SER A 4 11.74 -9.49 -13.18
C SER A 4 11.62 -8.27 -12.28
N VAL A 5 10.66 -7.40 -12.60
CA VAL A 5 10.37 -6.18 -11.85
C VAL A 5 9.11 -6.42 -11.05
N SER A 6 9.06 -5.98 -9.80
CA SER A 6 7.82 -5.94 -9.04
C SER A 6 7.55 -4.51 -8.58
N THR A 7 6.28 -4.10 -8.67
CA THR A 7 5.84 -2.76 -8.28
C THR A 7 5.01 -2.84 -7.01
N ILE A 8 5.37 -2.05 -6.00
CA ILE A 8 4.54 -1.87 -4.81
C ILE A 8 4.09 -0.41 -4.78
N ILE A 9 2.78 -0.21 -4.85
CA ILE A 9 2.10 1.07 -4.77
C ILE A 9 1.51 1.18 -3.38
N ASN A 10 1.99 2.15 -2.61
CA ASN A 10 1.63 2.32 -1.23
C ASN A 10 0.93 3.69 -1.06
N ALA A 11 -0.40 3.66 -0.90
CA ALA A 11 -1.23 4.86 -0.94
C ALA A 11 -2.05 5.04 0.34
N TYR A 12 -2.12 6.28 0.85
CA TYR A 12 -2.81 6.58 2.10
C TYR A 12 -3.84 7.69 1.91
N ALA A 13 -5.13 7.36 1.98
CA ALA A 13 -6.22 8.31 1.77
C ALA A 13 -6.70 8.90 3.10
N HIS A 14 -5.94 9.89 3.57
CA HIS A 14 -6.22 10.60 4.82
C HIS A 14 -7.65 11.19 4.82
N SER A 15 -8.40 10.97 5.90
CA SER A 15 -9.80 11.39 6.09
C SER A 15 -10.15 12.82 5.61
N LYS A 16 -9.35 13.82 5.97
CA LYS A 16 -9.52 15.23 5.55
C LYS A 16 -9.56 15.43 4.03
N ASN A 17 -8.80 14.64 3.26
CA ASN A 17 -8.67 14.76 1.80
C ASN A 17 -8.99 13.43 1.09
N LYS A 18 -9.86 12.61 1.68
CA LYS A 18 -10.14 11.24 1.21
C LYS A 18 -10.49 11.21 -0.28
N ASN A 19 -11.50 11.96 -0.68
CA ASN A 19 -12.00 11.96 -2.06
C ASN A 19 -10.92 12.38 -3.06
N GLN A 20 -10.19 13.44 -2.75
CA GLN A 20 -9.08 13.90 -3.60
C GLN A 20 -7.98 12.85 -3.71
N THR A 21 -7.68 12.13 -2.63
CA THR A 21 -6.65 11.08 -2.65
C THR A 21 -7.10 9.86 -3.44
N ILE A 22 -8.36 9.44 -3.29
CA ILE A 22 -8.95 8.39 -4.11
C ILE A 22 -8.92 8.77 -5.59
N GLU A 23 -9.27 10.01 -5.93
CA GLU A 23 -9.18 10.53 -7.30
C GLU A 23 -7.74 10.40 -7.83
N PHE A 24 -6.72 10.81 -7.08
CA PHE A 24 -5.33 10.63 -7.51
C PHE A 24 -4.93 9.17 -7.68
N ILE A 25 -5.36 8.29 -6.78
CA ILE A 25 -5.08 6.84 -6.87
C ILE A 25 -5.73 6.26 -8.13
N THR A 26 -6.97 6.65 -8.42
CA THR A 26 -7.70 6.17 -9.60
C THR A 26 -7.13 6.67 -10.94
N ASN A 27 -6.20 7.63 -10.89
CA ASN A 27 -5.45 8.12 -12.04
C ASN A 27 -4.04 7.48 -12.16
N ILE A 28 -3.66 6.57 -11.27
CA ILE A 28 -2.40 5.84 -11.40
C ILE A 28 -2.52 4.83 -12.54
N ASN A 29 -1.54 4.83 -13.44
CA ASN A 29 -1.40 3.76 -14.42
C ASN A 29 -0.81 2.52 -13.73
N ILE A 30 -1.62 1.48 -13.56
CA ILE A 30 -1.18 0.20 -13.00
C ILE A 30 -0.34 -0.55 -14.05
N PRO A 31 0.92 -0.90 -13.75
CA PRO A 31 1.73 -1.69 -14.65
C PRO A 31 1.08 -3.05 -14.95
N LYS A 32 0.88 -3.34 -16.24
CA LYS A 32 0.27 -4.60 -16.72
C LYS A 32 1.30 -5.64 -17.14
N ASP A 33 2.57 -5.26 -17.17
CA ASP A 33 3.71 -6.05 -17.64
C ASP A 33 4.59 -6.59 -16.50
N CYS A 34 4.18 -6.35 -15.25
CA CYS A 34 4.88 -6.86 -14.08
C CYS A 34 3.94 -7.13 -12.89
N THR A 35 4.40 -7.92 -11.93
CA THR A 35 3.69 -8.18 -10.67
C THR A 35 3.50 -6.87 -9.90
N THR A 36 2.27 -6.55 -9.50
CA THR A 36 1.95 -5.30 -8.79
C THR A 36 1.14 -5.55 -7.52
N ILE A 37 1.54 -4.87 -6.44
CA ILE A 37 0.77 -4.73 -5.20
C ILE A 37 0.28 -3.30 -5.08
N LEU A 38 -1.00 -3.12 -4.80
CA LEU A 38 -1.56 -1.84 -4.33
C LEU A 38 -2.07 -2.06 -2.89
N CYS A 39 -1.49 -1.35 -1.91
CA CYS A 39 -1.85 -1.59 -0.51
C CYS A 39 -1.83 -0.33 0.37
N ARG A 40 -2.52 -0.42 1.53
CA ARG A 40 -2.57 0.47 2.73
C ARG A 40 -3.99 0.98 3.05
N ASP A 41 -4.15 1.82 4.05
CA ASP A 41 -5.39 2.51 4.43
C ASP A 41 -5.88 3.47 3.32
N PHE A 42 -6.92 3.02 2.60
CA PHE A 42 -7.64 3.81 1.61
C PHE A 42 -8.85 4.54 2.22
N ASN A 43 -9.35 4.08 3.37
CA ASN A 43 -10.55 4.62 4.02
C ASN A 43 -11.89 4.59 3.22
N PRO A 44 -12.11 3.80 2.13
CA PRO A 44 -13.43 3.58 1.54
C PRO A 44 -14.15 2.45 2.25
N HIS A 45 -15.47 2.55 2.37
CA HIS A 45 -16.34 1.43 2.70
C HIS A 45 -17.02 0.92 1.43
N HIS A 46 -16.90 -0.36 1.13
CA HIS A 46 -17.57 -0.99 0.00
C HIS A 46 -18.01 -2.40 0.39
N LEU A 47 -19.07 -2.89 -0.25
CA LEU A 47 -19.64 -4.21 0.03
C LEU A 47 -18.64 -5.35 -0.28
N GLU A 48 -17.79 -5.18 -1.29
CA GLU A 48 -16.77 -6.16 -1.70
C GLU A 48 -15.72 -6.47 -0.61
N TRP A 49 -15.49 -5.55 0.32
CA TRP A 49 -14.59 -5.76 1.46
C TRP A 49 -15.29 -5.49 2.80
N ALA A 50 -16.61 -5.56 2.83
CA ALA A 50 -17.34 -5.45 4.09
C ALA A 50 -17.22 -6.75 4.88
N ILE A 51 -17.08 -6.64 6.20
CA ILE A 51 -17.15 -7.81 7.09
C ILE A 51 -18.58 -8.37 7.01
N PRO A 52 -18.76 -9.68 6.73
CA PRO A 52 -20.09 -10.29 6.67
C PRO A 52 -20.90 -10.05 7.95
N GLY A 53 -22.14 -9.60 7.82
CA GLY A 53 -23.03 -9.25 8.94
C GLY A 53 -22.77 -7.88 9.57
N SER A 54 -21.73 -7.15 9.16
CA SER A 54 -21.47 -5.80 9.67
C SER A 54 -22.47 -4.77 9.11
N LYS A 55 -22.51 -3.58 9.72
CA LYS A 55 -23.31 -2.46 9.20
C LYS A 55 -22.87 -1.97 7.81
N TRP A 56 -21.63 -2.29 7.41
CA TRP A 56 -21.02 -1.84 6.17
C TRP A 56 -21.44 -2.68 4.97
N GLU A 57 -21.81 -3.95 5.19
CA GLU A 57 -22.31 -4.85 4.14
C GLU A 57 -23.61 -4.31 3.50
N LYS A 58 -24.43 -3.61 4.30
CA LYS A 58 -25.69 -3.00 3.88
C LYS A 58 -25.55 -1.52 3.52
N ALA A 59 -24.36 -0.95 3.66
CA ALA A 59 -24.14 0.45 3.36
C ALA A 59 -24.17 0.66 1.84
N CYS A 60 -24.82 1.73 1.39
CA CYS A 60 -24.71 2.14 -0.01
C CYS A 60 -23.39 2.88 -0.20
N PRO A 61 -22.43 2.35 -0.97
CA PRO A 61 -21.16 3.02 -1.19
C PRO A 61 -21.41 4.39 -1.84
N ASN A 62 -20.61 5.39 -1.48
CA ASN A 62 -20.68 6.69 -2.12
C ASN A 62 -20.01 6.65 -3.52
N ALA A 63 -20.07 7.77 -4.26
CA ALA A 63 -19.54 7.84 -5.61
C ALA A 63 -18.02 7.56 -5.69
N MET A 64 -17.24 7.98 -4.70
CA MET A 64 -15.80 7.75 -4.66
C MET A 64 -15.46 6.31 -4.30
N GLU A 65 -16.23 5.68 -3.42
CA GLU A 65 -16.07 4.26 -3.06
C GLU A 65 -16.36 3.37 -4.27
N ARG A 66 -17.41 3.66 -5.03
CA ARG A 66 -17.69 3.01 -6.32
C ARG A 66 -16.60 3.26 -7.35
N LEU A 67 -16.11 4.50 -7.46
CA LEU A 67 -15.02 4.85 -8.38
C LEU A 67 -13.76 4.02 -8.08
N PHE A 68 -13.41 3.88 -6.79
CA PHE A 68 -12.27 3.08 -6.36
C PHE A 68 -12.44 1.59 -6.69
N ASN A 69 -13.62 1.03 -6.42
CA ASN A 69 -13.93 -0.36 -6.79
C ASN A 69 -13.83 -0.59 -8.31
N ASN A 70 -14.48 0.26 -9.11
CA ASN A 70 -14.41 0.18 -10.57
C ASN A 70 -12.98 0.34 -11.11
N PHE A 71 -12.17 1.19 -10.46
CA PHE A 71 -10.75 1.33 -10.79
C PHE A 71 -9.99 0.03 -10.53
N SER A 72 -10.25 -0.66 -9.42
CA SER A 72 -9.60 -1.95 -9.14
C SER A 72 -9.96 -3.00 -10.18
N GLU A 73 -11.25 -3.15 -10.51
CA GLU A 73 -11.73 -4.08 -11.54
C GLU A 73 -11.13 -3.76 -12.92
N TYR A 74 -11.14 -2.49 -13.34
CA TYR A 74 -10.61 -2.06 -14.63
C TYR A 74 -9.10 -2.32 -14.78
N ASN A 75 -8.37 -2.25 -13.68
CA ASN A 75 -6.92 -2.46 -13.65
C ASN A 75 -6.51 -3.89 -13.28
N ASP A 76 -7.45 -4.83 -13.29
CA ASP A 76 -7.18 -6.24 -12.96
C ASP A 76 -6.55 -6.38 -11.57
N LEU A 77 -6.99 -5.57 -10.61
CA LEU A 77 -6.55 -5.58 -9.22
C LEU A 77 -7.54 -6.39 -8.38
N HIS A 78 -7.10 -7.54 -7.90
CA HIS A 78 -7.90 -8.47 -7.10
C HIS A 78 -7.66 -8.22 -5.62
N LEU A 79 -8.74 -8.08 -4.86
CA LEU A 79 -8.68 -7.91 -3.41
C LEU A 79 -8.17 -9.20 -2.76
N PHE A 80 -7.12 -9.10 -1.94
CA PHE A 80 -6.51 -10.24 -1.25
C PHE A 80 -6.84 -10.29 0.26
N ASN A 81 -7.58 -9.30 0.77
CA ASN A 81 -8.01 -9.28 2.16
C ASN A 81 -8.92 -10.46 2.51
N ASP A 82 -8.74 -11.03 3.70
CA ASP A 82 -9.74 -11.91 4.31
C ASP A 82 -10.92 -11.08 4.84
N PRO A 83 -12.16 -11.29 4.33
CA PRO A 83 -13.33 -10.51 4.74
C PRO A 83 -13.77 -10.77 6.19
N SER A 84 -13.23 -11.79 6.86
CA SER A 84 -13.49 -12.08 8.27
C SER A 84 -12.57 -11.32 9.23
N LEU A 85 -11.49 -10.70 8.74
CA LEU A 85 -10.46 -10.08 9.56
C LEU A 85 -10.49 -8.54 9.47
N PRO A 86 -10.98 -7.82 10.51
CA PRO A 86 -10.96 -6.36 10.52
C PRO A 86 -9.53 -5.82 10.50
N THR A 87 -9.31 -4.74 9.73
CA THR A 87 -8.01 -4.04 9.69
C THR A 87 -8.02 -2.74 10.48
N HIS A 88 -9.22 -2.24 10.83
CA HIS A 88 -9.43 -1.08 11.67
C HIS A 88 -10.45 -1.36 12.77
N PHE A 89 -10.06 -1.03 14.00
CA PHE A 89 -10.79 -1.35 15.22
C PHE A 89 -11.33 -0.08 15.88
N ILE A 90 -12.59 -0.10 16.28
CA ILE A 90 -13.18 0.98 17.07
C ILE A 90 -13.34 0.49 18.51
N LEU A 91 -12.54 1.06 19.40
CA LEU A 91 -12.61 0.76 20.83
C LEU A 91 -14.03 0.99 21.35
N ASN A 92 -14.56 0.00 22.07
CA ASN A 92 -15.92 -0.04 22.62
C ASN A 92 -17.06 -0.22 21.61
N HIS A 93 -16.76 -0.35 20.32
CA HIS A 93 -17.75 -0.50 19.24
C HIS A 93 -17.33 -1.58 18.24
N PRO A 94 -17.23 -2.86 18.66
CA PRO A 94 -16.76 -3.95 17.80
C PRO A 94 -17.62 -4.15 16.55
N GLU A 95 -18.92 -3.82 16.61
CA GLU A 95 -19.83 -3.82 15.46
C GLU A 95 -19.50 -2.76 14.40
N SER A 96 -18.63 -1.82 14.75
CA SER A 96 -18.16 -0.75 13.89
C SER A 96 -16.74 -0.98 13.37
N ASN A 97 -16.12 -2.13 13.67
CA ASN A 97 -14.86 -2.55 13.05
C ASN A 97 -15.01 -2.63 11.53
N THR A 98 -13.92 -2.33 10.80
CA THR A 98 -13.94 -2.20 9.34
C THR A 98 -12.70 -2.82 8.71
N ILE A 99 -12.81 -3.08 7.41
CA ILE A 99 -11.67 -3.34 6.53
C ILE A 99 -11.51 -2.09 5.67
N ILE A 100 -10.46 -1.31 5.93
CA ILE A 100 -10.14 -0.08 5.18
C ILE A 100 -8.66 0.00 4.77
N ASP A 101 -7.79 -0.75 5.45
CA ASP A 101 -6.50 -1.14 4.92
C ASP A 101 -6.68 -2.31 3.95
N LEU A 102 -6.45 -2.04 2.67
CA LEU A 102 -6.67 -3.02 1.60
C LEU A 102 -5.33 -3.46 1.01
N THR A 103 -5.30 -4.68 0.48
CA THR A 103 -4.20 -5.25 -0.29
C THR A 103 -4.78 -5.81 -1.58
N PHE A 104 -4.36 -5.25 -2.70
CA PHE A 104 -4.73 -5.72 -4.03
C PHE A 104 -3.50 -6.26 -4.75
N LEU A 105 -3.69 -7.34 -5.49
CA LEU A 105 -2.70 -7.96 -6.37
C LEU A 105 -3.22 -7.90 -7.81
N ASN A 106 -2.35 -7.64 -8.80
CA ASN A 106 -2.75 -7.89 -10.18
C ASN A 106 -2.67 -9.39 -10.54
N SER A 107 -3.29 -9.84 -11.65
CA SER A 107 -3.23 -11.27 -12.01
C SER A 107 -1.80 -11.80 -12.13
N GLN A 108 -0.86 -11.01 -12.65
CA GLN A 108 0.54 -11.42 -12.67
C GLN A 108 1.11 -11.72 -11.28
N ALA A 109 0.77 -10.92 -10.28
CA ALA A 109 1.20 -11.14 -8.90
C ALA A 109 0.56 -12.41 -8.31
N ILE A 110 -0.72 -12.66 -8.59
CA ILE A 110 -1.42 -13.88 -8.15
C ILE A 110 -0.76 -15.12 -8.76
N ASP A 111 -0.49 -15.09 -10.06
CA ASP A 111 0.11 -16.22 -10.79
C ASP A 111 1.57 -16.46 -10.36
N ALA A 112 2.30 -15.39 -10.00
CA ALA A 112 3.72 -15.47 -9.64
C ALA A 112 3.98 -15.81 -8.17
N TRP A 113 3.06 -15.48 -7.26
CA TRP A 113 3.28 -15.59 -5.82
C TRP A 113 2.33 -16.62 -5.19
N GLU A 114 2.64 -17.90 -5.42
CA GLU A 114 1.89 -19.04 -4.87
C GLU A 114 1.75 -18.97 -3.33
N ASP A 115 2.78 -18.50 -2.62
CA ASP A 115 2.83 -18.37 -1.16
C ASP A 115 2.78 -16.89 -0.69
N PHE A 116 1.80 -16.12 -1.16
CA PHE A 116 1.55 -14.76 -0.65
C PHE A 116 0.88 -14.85 0.74
N ASN A 117 1.69 -15.18 1.77
CA ASN A 117 1.28 -15.42 3.16
C ASN A 117 0.70 -14.15 3.84
N TRP A 118 -0.45 -13.71 3.37
CA TRP A 118 -1.14 -12.51 3.82
C TRP A 118 -1.83 -12.76 5.15
N GLU A 119 -1.58 -11.89 6.12
CA GLU A 119 -2.11 -12.00 7.48
C GLU A 119 -2.42 -10.61 8.04
N VAL A 120 -3.43 -10.55 8.91
CA VAL A 120 -3.67 -9.41 9.80
C VAL A 120 -3.11 -9.75 11.16
N GLU A 121 -2.19 -8.93 11.65
CA GLU A 121 -1.62 -9.06 12.98
C GLU A 121 -2.68 -8.77 14.05
N PRO A 122 -2.61 -9.44 15.22
CA PRO A 122 -3.42 -9.06 16.37
C PRO A 122 -3.27 -7.56 16.68
N GLN A 123 -4.35 -6.90 17.11
CA GLN A 123 -4.34 -5.47 17.37
C GLN A 123 -3.29 -5.10 18.44
N GLU A 124 -3.11 -5.96 19.43
CA GLU A 124 -2.13 -5.86 20.52
C GLU A 124 -0.69 -6.19 20.10
N SER A 125 -0.47 -6.69 18.87
CA SER A 125 0.86 -6.99 18.36
C SER A 125 1.75 -5.75 18.37
N SER A 126 3.03 -5.92 18.69
CA SER A 126 4.01 -4.84 18.60
C SER A 126 4.13 -4.26 17.19
N LYS A 127 3.72 -5.01 16.15
CA LYS A 127 3.73 -4.53 14.75
C LYS A 127 2.63 -3.50 14.49
N SER A 128 1.53 -3.54 15.23
CA SER A 128 0.41 -2.59 15.16
C SER A 128 0.73 -1.26 15.87
N LEU A 129 1.86 -1.18 16.60
CA LEU A 129 2.41 0.06 17.20
C LEU A 129 1.42 0.83 18.10
N GLY A 130 0.48 0.12 18.74
CA GLY A 130 -0.58 0.74 19.55
C GLY A 130 -1.61 1.54 18.73
N SER A 131 -1.62 1.36 17.41
CA SER A 131 -2.62 1.91 16.50
C SER A 131 -3.96 1.19 16.68
N ASN A 132 -5.04 1.88 16.33
CA ASN A 132 -6.33 1.25 16.12
C ASN A 132 -6.45 0.57 14.73
N HIS A 133 -5.39 0.63 13.92
CA HIS A 133 -5.21 -0.20 12.74
C HIS A 133 -4.33 -1.40 13.08
N ALA A 134 -4.74 -2.60 12.68
CA ALA A 134 -3.88 -3.77 12.74
C ALA A 134 -2.83 -3.71 11.62
N ALA A 135 -1.61 -4.16 11.92
CA ALA A 135 -0.61 -4.33 10.88
C ALA A 135 -1.01 -5.47 9.93
N ILE A 136 -0.89 -5.22 8.63
CA ILE A 136 -1.00 -6.27 7.61
C ILE A 136 0.41 -6.71 7.26
N THR A 137 0.62 -8.02 7.20
CA THR A 137 1.89 -8.61 6.77
C THR A 137 1.67 -9.58 5.63
N TRP A 138 2.66 -9.69 4.76
CA TRP A 138 2.70 -10.66 3.68
C TRP A 138 4.16 -10.99 3.34
N THR A 139 4.38 -12.10 2.67
CA THR A 139 5.71 -12.52 2.22
C THR A 139 5.71 -12.82 0.72
N ILE A 140 6.80 -12.46 0.04
CA ILE A 140 7.05 -12.81 -1.36
C ILE A 140 8.32 -13.65 -1.44
N ARG A 141 8.30 -14.72 -2.25
CA ARG A 141 9.45 -15.60 -2.53
C ARG A 141 9.79 -15.55 -4.04
N PRO A 142 11.03 -15.88 -4.46
CA PRO A 142 12.22 -16.19 -3.66
C PRO A 142 13.01 -14.97 -3.10
N HIS A 143 13.67 -15.21 -1.96
CA HIS A 143 14.38 -14.24 -1.11
C HIS A 143 15.68 -13.60 -1.67
N ASN A 144 15.88 -13.57 -3.00
CA ASN A 144 16.99 -12.84 -3.62
C ASN A 144 16.46 -11.56 -4.28
N PRO A 145 16.11 -10.52 -3.49
CA PRO A 145 15.95 -9.20 -4.06
C PRO A 145 17.30 -8.82 -4.69
N ALA A 146 17.30 -8.53 -5.98
CA ALA A 146 18.36 -7.70 -6.52
C ALA A 146 18.33 -6.37 -5.72
N LYS A 147 19.46 -5.64 -5.68
CA LYS A 147 19.51 -4.32 -5.06
C LYS A 147 18.24 -3.55 -5.42
N SER A 148 17.49 -3.10 -4.41
CA SER A 148 16.46 -2.09 -4.63
C SER A 148 17.15 -0.93 -5.34
N ASP A 149 16.54 -0.42 -6.42
CA ASP A 149 16.99 0.82 -7.08
C ASP A 149 16.86 2.06 -6.16
N GLY A 150 16.53 1.84 -4.88
CA GLY A 150 16.11 2.85 -3.93
C GLY A 150 14.67 3.25 -4.20
N VAL A 151 14.09 3.97 -3.24
CA VAL A 151 13.03 4.92 -3.58
C VAL A 151 13.73 5.98 -4.43
N MET A 152 13.58 5.91 -5.76
CA MET A 152 14.15 6.92 -6.64
C MET A 152 13.41 8.24 -6.45
N GLU A 153 13.75 9.00 -5.41
CA GLU A 153 13.15 10.31 -5.12
C GLU A 153 11.61 10.19 -4.99
N PRO A 154 10.82 11.24 -4.68
CA PRO A 154 9.40 11.17 -5.00
C PRO A 154 9.26 10.77 -6.47
N SER A 155 8.43 9.75 -6.75
CA SER A 155 8.04 9.43 -8.13
C SER A 155 7.79 10.76 -8.85
N PRO A 156 8.33 11.03 -10.05
CA PRO A 156 8.27 12.34 -10.70
C PRO A 156 6.85 12.86 -10.94
N ARG A 157 5.82 12.09 -10.56
CA ARG A 157 4.40 12.41 -10.63
C ARG A 157 3.68 12.50 -9.27
N TYR A 158 4.33 12.16 -8.16
CA TYR A 158 3.67 12.08 -6.84
C TYR A 158 4.59 12.55 -5.70
N THR A 159 4.21 13.67 -5.08
CA THR A 159 5.00 14.43 -4.11
C THR A 159 4.75 13.93 -2.68
N ILE A 160 5.77 13.61 -1.87
CA ILE A 160 5.61 13.41 -0.43
C ILE A 160 5.05 14.72 0.20
N ASN A 161 4.08 14.64 1.11
CA ASN A 161 3.60 15.83 1.82
C ASN A 161 4.78 16.40 2.59
N ALA A 162 5.19 17.63 2.26
CA ALA A 162 6.33 18.29 2.88
C ALA A 162 6.21 18.30 4.42
N SER A 163 5.01 18.44 4.96
CA SER A 163 4.78 18.40 6.43
C SER A 163 5.08 17.05 7.08
N CYS A 164 5.10 15.97 6.30
CA CYS A 164 5.36 14.61 6.77
C CYS A 164 6.77 14.11 6.43
N GLN A 165 7.48 14.78 5.52
CA GLN A 165 8.76 14.33 4.98
C GLN A 165 9.80 14.06 6.07
N ASP A 166 10.01 15.00 6.99
CA ASP A 166 11.02 14.85 8.04
C ASP A 166 10.67 13.73 9.02
N LYS A 167 9.39 13.61 9.38
CA LYS A 167 8.90 12.56 10.29
C LYS A 167 9.07 11.18 9.67
N TRP A 168 8.75 11.03 8.38
CA TRP A 168 8.82 9.75 7.69
C TRP A 168 10.27 9.37 7.40
N THR A 169 11.08 10.31 6.93
CA THR A 169 12.53 10.12 6.74
C THR A 169 13.19 9.73 8.06
N SER A 170 12.89 10.43 9.16
CA SER A 170 13.47 10.14 10.47
C SER A 170 13.05 8.76 11.00
N ARG A 171 11.77 8.39 10.88
CA ARG A 171 11.30 7.04 11.28
C ARG A 171 11.94 5.93 10.45
N TYR A 172 12.07 6.15 9.14
CA TYR A 172 12.73 5.21 8.23
C TYR A 172 14.23 5.05 8.55
N MET A 173 14.90 6.16 8.88
CA MET A 173 16.28 6.13 9.33
C MET A 173 16.45 5.42 10.69
N GLN A 174 15.44 5.45 11.56
CA GLN A 174 15.49 4.79 12.88
C GLN A 174 15.16 3.29 12.82
N SER A 175 14.36 2.84 11.85
CA SER A 175 14.02 1.41 11.68
C SER A 175 15.11 0.60 10.97
N SER A 176 16.24 1.24 10.62
CA SER A 176 17.35 0.66 9.85
C SER A 176 18.26 -0.30 10.65
N LYS A 177 17.66 -1.35 11.23
CA LYS A 177 18.34 -2.67 11.31
C LYS A 177 18.41 -3.37 9.95
N MET A 178 17.80 -2.80 8.92
CA MET A 178 17.97 -3.17 7.53
C MET A 178 19.09 -2.30 6.93
N LYS A 179 20.26 -2.91 6.67
CA LYS A 179 21.43 -2.22 6.08
C LYS A 179 21.06 -1.64 4.70
N ILE A 180 20.90 -0.34 4.61
CA ILE A 180 20.86 0.37 3.32
C ILE A 180 21.91 1.49 3.37
N TYR A 181 22.87 1.40 2.46
CA TYR A 181 23.89 2.42 2.24
C TYR A 181 23.30 3.54 1.37
N LEU A 182 23.17 4.75 1.92
CA LEU A 182 22.99 5.96 1.11
C LEU A 182 24.09 6.94 1.48
N LYS A 183 24.98 7.23 0.50
CA LYS A 183 25.94 8.33 0.58
C LYS A 183 25.20 9.63 0.26
N PRO A 184 25.42 10.74 1.00
CA PRO A 184 24.85 12.02 0.64
C PRO A 184 25.66 12.64 -0.51
N LEU A 185 24.99 13.30 -1.46
CA LEU A 185 25.65 14.25 -2.37
C LEU A 185 24.96 15.62 -2.34
N PRO A 186 25.74 16.72 -2.51
CA PRO A 186 25.39 18.04 -2.02
C PRO A 186 24.94 18.98 -3.14
N TRP A 187 23.73 18.81 -3.68
CA TRP A 187 23.12 19.82 -4.55
C TRP A 187 21.63 19.55 -4.73
N LEU A 188 20.81 20.17 -3.90
CA LEU A 188 19.45 20.51 -4.32
C LEU A 188 19.02 21.80 -3.64
N LYS A 189 19.01 22.89 -4.43
CA LYS A 189 18.33 24.14 -4.09
C LYS A 189 16.84 23.99 -4.38
N MET A 190 16.03 24.58 -3.49
CA MET A 190 14.58 24.71 -3.55
C MET A 190 14.04 25.18 -4.91
N GLN A 191 12.85 24.68 -5.27
CA GLN A 191 11.76 25.56 -5.72
C GLN A 191 10.44 25.12 -5.08
N THR A 192 9.84 26.06 -4.36
CA THR A 192 8.48 26.05 -3.83
C THR A 192 7.51 26.41 -4.95
N GLU A 193 6.48 25.60 -5.19
CA GLU A 193 5.09 26.04 -5.38
C GLU A 193 4.15 24.86 -5.73
N SER A 194 2.89 25.05 -5.35
CA SER A 194 1.69 24.28 -5.67
C SER A 194 1.36 23.05 -4.79
N ARG A 195 0.06 22.99 -4.49
CA ARG A 195 -0.61 22.14 -3.50
C ARG A 195 -0.85 20.76 -4.09
N GLY A 196 -0.27 19.71 -3.51
CA GLY A 196 -0.51 18.32 -3.91
C GLY A 196 -0.27 17.34 -2.74
N ASN A 197 -1.13 16.33 -2.62
CA ASN A 197 -1.11 15.31 -1.56
C ASN A 197 -0.31 14.05 -2.01
N PRO A 198 0.28 13.27 -1.08
CA PRO A 198 1.27 12.24 -1.41
C PRO A 198 0.77 10.82 -1.66
N ILE A 199 1.47 10.14 -2.58
CA ILE A 199 1.46 8.69 -2.82
C ILE A 199 2.92 8.22 -2.77
N CYS A 200 3.22 7.11 -2.08
CA CYS A 200 4.56 6.53 -2.02
C CYS A 200 4.67 5.29 -2.91
N TYR A 201 5.79 5.16 -3.63
CA TYR A 201 6.11 4.00 -4.47
C TYR A 201 7.34 3.30 -3.93
N VAL A 202 7.32 1.95 -3.92
CA VAL A 202 8.50 1.13 -3.68
C VAL A 202 8.66 0.19 -4.86
N LYS A 203 9.75 0.33 -5.62
CA LYS A 203 10.10 -0.56 -6.72
C LYS A 203 11.15 -1.56 -6.22
N CYS A 204 10.85 -2.85 -6.32
CA CYS A 204 11.77 -3.92 -5.96
C CYS A 204 12.13 -4.73 -7.22
N HIS A 205 13.42 -5.00 -7.41
CA HIS A 205 13.92 -5.88 -8.45
C HIS A 205 14.26 -7.24 -7.84
N GLN A 206 13.90 -8.34 -8.49
CA GLN A 206 14.17 -9.69 -8.01
C GLN A 206 15.04 -10.45 -9.01
N ALA A 207 16.01 -11.22 -8.51
CA ALA A 207 16.88 -12.07 -9.32
C ALA A 207 16.69 -13.54 -8.89
N HIS A 208 16.45 -14.43 -9.84
CA HIS A 208 16.32 -15.87 -9.61
C HIS A 208 17.68 -16.57 -9.81
N ASN A 209 18.00 -17.51 -8.91
CA ASN A 209 19.03 -18.52 -9.13
C ASN A 209 18.32 -19.86 -9.32
N GLU A 210 18.52 -20.51 -10.46
CA GLU A 210 18.23 -21.93 -10.64
C GLU A 210 19.49 -22.72 -10.25
N GLU A 211 19.35 -23.68 -9.34
CA GLU A 211 20.34 -24.75 -9.16
C GLU A 211 20.06 -25.88 -10.17
N ALA A 212 21.14 -26.47 -10.66
CA ALA A 212 21.24 -27.44 -11.75
C ALA A 212 20.77 -28.86 -11.40
#